data_AF-A0A2T3XWE5-F1
#
_entry.id   AF-A0A2T3XWE5-F1
#
_cell.length_a   1.000
_cell.length_b   1.000
_cell.length_c   1.000
_cell.angle_alpha   90.00
_cell.angle_beta   90.00
_cell.angle_gamma   90.00
#
_symmetry.space_group_name_H-M   'P 1'
#
loop_
_entity.id
_entity.type
_entity.pdbx_description
1 polymer ?
#
loop_
_entity_poly.entity_id
_entity_poly.type
_entity_poly.pdbx_seq_one_letter_code
_entity_poly.pdbx_strand_id
1 'polypeptide(L)'
;MRAIPPTPVDSERLTHQTRGQFRGAWLSCYPTFNLALQHAETDLRALPPYAKLPILKRMTCAQPCSSASINDVRVAYVEISTACVVEAVERYLTSGMRSEEKEIEPGLSASLETVAAQFAPTAIPLVARPPCLLSPGKGIFLEGWARFFAYWSRRDKTIPLLAVDWPVLYERLTSCASQGRETAADTQR
;
A
#
# COMPACT_ATOMS: atom_id res chain seq x y z
N MET A 1 56.08 -1.86 -25.18
CA MET A 1 55.20 -1.97 -23.99
C MET A 1 53.79 -1.61 -24.43
N ARG A 2 52.89 -2.61 -24.53
CA ARG A 2 51.50 -2.44 -25.00
C ARG A 2 50.58 -2.47 -23.79
N ALA A 3 49.77 -1.42 -23.61
CA ALA A 3 48.77 -1.35 -22.55
C ALA A 3 47.50 -2.10 -22.96
N ILE A 4 46.96 -2.84 -21.99
CA ILE A 4 45.85 -3.80 -22.09
C ILE A 4 44.52 -3.02 -22.00
N PRO A 5 43.52 -3.29 -22.87
CA PRO A 5 42.19 -2.69 -22.74
C PRO A 5 41.37 -3.38 -21.63
N PRO A 6 40.49 -2.66 -20.90
CA PRO A 6 39.61 -3.28 -19.92
C PRO A 6 38.51 -4.09 -20.62
N THR A 7 38.34 -5.32 -20.18
CA THR A 7 37.27 -6.25 -20.58
C THR A 7 35.90 -5.78 -20.08
N PRO A 8 34.81 -6.10 -20.81
CA PRO A 8 33.46 -5.76 -20.40
C PRO A 8 33.05 -6.65 -19.22
N VAL A 9 32.49 -6.04 -18.18
CA VAL A 9 31.85 -6.77 -17.08
C VAL A 9 30.47 -7.20 -17.54
N ASP A 10 30.29 -8.51 -17.66
CA ASP A 10 29.00 -9.18 -17.80
C ASP A 10 28.02 -8.69 -16.72
N SER A 11 26.95 -8.01 -17.14
CA SER A 11 25.79 -7.66 -16.29
C SER A 11 24.50 -8.12 -16.95
N GLU A 12 24.52 -9.31 -17.54
CA GLU A 12 23.33 -10.07 -17.88
C GLU A 12 23.28 -11.33 -17.04
N ARG A 13 22.45 -11.32 -15.98
CA ARG A 13 21.55 -12.41 -15.56
C ARG A 13 21.08 -12.21 -14.11
N LEU A 14 19.96 -11.51 -13.99
CA LEU A 14 18.88 -11.93 -13.10
C LEU A 14 17.55 -11.84 -13.87
N THR A 15 17.41 -12.76 -14.82
CA THR A 15 16.14 -13.45 -15.10
C THR A 15 15.57 -13.94 -13.76
N HIS A 16 14.34 -13.65 -13.33
CA HIS A 16 13.08 -13.90 -14.00
C HIS A 16 12.05 -12.84 -13.59
N GLN A 17 11.69 -11.99 -14.55
CA GLN A 17 10.53 -11.12 -14.46
C GLN A 17 9.29 -11.98 -14.72
N THR A 18 8.87 -12.73 -13.71
CA THR A 18 7.70 -13.62 -13.78
C THR A 18 6.42 -12.79 -13.70
N ARG A 19 5.90 -12.45 -14.88
CA ARG A 19 4.48 -12.52 -15.28
C ARG A 19 3.46 -12.54 -14.12
N GLY A 20 3.06 -11.34 -13.70
CA GLY A 20 2.02 -11.11 -12.71
C GLY A 20 1.97 -9.64 -12.35
N GLN A 21 1.61 -8.81 -13.34
CA GLN A 21 1.66 -7.35 -13.29
C GLN A 21 0.60 -6.79 -12.33
N PHE A 22 0.81 -6.94 -11.03
CA PHE A 22 0.05 -6.22 -10.01
C PHE A 22 0.40 -4.74 -10.12
N ARG A 23 -0.51 -3.95 -10.70
CA ARG A 23 -0.53 -2.49 -10.67
C ARG A 23 -0.74 -1.98 -9.23
N GLY A 24 0.23 -2.25 -8.37
CA GLY A 24 0.44 -1.69 -7.02
C GLY A 24 1.81 -1.02 -6.86
N ALA A 25 2.38 -0.64 -8.00
CA ALA A 25 3.80 -0.35 -8.19
C ALA A 25 4.36 0.84 -7.39
N TRP A 26 3.50 1.74 -6.87
CA TRP A 26 4.01 2.94 -6.23
C TRP A 26 4.62 2.63 -4.84
N LEU A 27 4.01 1.74 -4.04
CA LEU A 27 4.54 1.39 -2.72
C LEU A 27 5.85 0.61 -2.78
N SER A 28 6.02 -0.24 -3.78
CA SER A 28 7.27 -0.98 -4.02
C SER A 28 8.46 -0.06 -4.31
N CYS A 29 8.22 1.19 -4.72
CA CYS A 29 9.26 2.20 -4.94
C CYS A 29 9.79 2.84 -3.65
N TYR A 30 9.26 2.53 -2.46
CA TYR A 30 9.73 3.11 -1.19
C TYR A 30 10.56 2.09 -0.41
N PRO A 31 11.91 2.22 -0.39
CA PRO A 31 12.78 1.27 0.29
C PRO A 31 12.45 1.10 1.77
N THR A 32 12.07 2.18 2.45
CA THR A 32 11.69 2.15 3.88
C THR A 32 10.48 1.25 4.13
N PHE A 33 9.53 1.18 3.19
CA PHE A 33 8.36 0.30 3.29
C PHE A 33 8.77 -1.17 3.15
N ASN A 34 9.63 -1.47 2.18
CA ASN A 34 10.14 -2.83 1.98
C ASN A 34 11.03 -3.29 3.14
N LEU A 35 11.90 -2.42 3.63
CA LEU A 35 12.76 -2.70 4.79
C LEU A 35 11.92 -2.98 6.04
N ALA A 36 10.88 -2.19 6.28
CA ALA A 36 10.00 -2.43 7.42
C ALA A 36 9.26 -3.77 7.34
N LEU A 37 8.83 -4.18 6.14
CA LEU A 37 8.24 -5.51 5.94
C LEU A 37 9.27 -6.64 6.04
N GLN A 38 10.53 -6.41 5.67
CA GLN A 38 11.61 -7.40 5.80
C GLN A 38 12.00 -7.62 7.26
N HIS A 39 11.96 -6.56 8.08
CA HIS A 39 12.20 -6.62 9.52
C HIS A 39 10.94 -6.91 10.34
N ALA A 40 9.87 -7.41 9.70
CA ALA A 40 8.50 -7.51 10.22
C ALA A 40 8.39 -7.71 11.74
N GLU A 41 7.71 -6.77 12.39
CA GLU A 41 7.48 -6.81 13.83
C GLU A 41 6.30 -7.74 14.21
N THR A 42 5.34 -7.94 13.30
CA THR A 42 4.11 -8.66 13.63
C THR A 42 3.33 -9.18 12.41
N ASP A 43 2.26 -9.92 12.67
CA ASP A 43 1.39 -10.53 11.67
C ASP A 43 -0.02 -9.93 11.71
N LEU A 44 -0.76 -10.05 10.60
CA LEU A 44 -2.14 -9.58 10.47
C LEU A 44 -3.08 -10.14 11.56
N ARG A 45 -2.79 -11.32 12.12
CA ARG A 45 -3.52 -11.89 13.27
C ARG A 45 -3.38 -11.10 14.56
N ALA A 46 -2.22 -10.48 14.78
CA ALA A 46 -1.89 -9.77 16.01
C ALA A 46 -2.30 -8.30 15.94
N LEU A 47 -2.75 -7.82 14.78
CA LEU A 47 -3.26 -6.47 14.64
C LEU A 47 -4.57 -6.27 15.41
N PRO A 48 -4.73 -5.09 16.04
CA PRO A 48 -5.99 -4.75 16.67
C PRO A 48 -7.11 -4.63 15.62
N PRO A 49 -8.39 -4.88 15.99
CA PRO A 49 -9.50 -4.92 15.05
C PRO A 49 -9.62 -3.67 14.17
N TYR A 50 -9.39 -2.48 14.73
CA TYR A 50 -9.50 -1.22 13.97
C TYR A 50 -8.48 -1.11 12.82
N ALA A 51 -7.30 -1.75 12.94
CA ALA A 51 -6.28 -1.76 11.90
C ALA A 51 -6.50 -2.89 10.89
N LYS A 52 -7.11 -3.99 11.33
CA LYS A 52 -7.41 -5.18 10.52
C LYS A 52 -8.65 -5.00 9.65
N LEU A 53 -9.71 -4.39 10.18
CA LEU A 53 -11.00 -4.21 9.49
C LEU A 53 -10.90 -3.56 8.10
N PRO A 54 -10.08 -2.53 7.85
CA PRO A 54 -10.03 -1.88 6.54
C PRO A 54 -9.37 -2.78 5.49
N ILE A 55 -8.40 -3.59 5.92
CA ILE A 55 -7.79 -4.65 5.11
C ILE A 55 -8.87 -5.70 4.77
N LEU A 56 -9.59 -6.19 5.79
CA LEU A 56 -10.65 -7.19 5.60
C LEU A 56 -11.81 -6.70 4.73
N LYS A 57 -12.24 -5.44 4.85
CA LYS A 57 -13.29 -4.84 4.01
C LYS A 57 -12.91 -4.84 2.53
N ARG A 58 -11.64 -4.60 2.22
CA ARG A 58 -11.13 -4.71 0.85
C ARG A 58 -11.17 -6.17 0.35
N MET A 59 -11.07 -7.13 1.26
CA MET A 59 -11.11 -8.56 0.98
C MET A 59 -12.53 -9.11 0.85
N THR A 60 -13.54 -8.55 1.53
CA THR A 60 -14.94 -9.00 1.37
C THR A 60 -15.48 -8.77 -0.05
N CYS A 61 -14.87 -7.86 -0.81
CA CYS A 61 -15.15 -7.73 -2.25
C CYS A 61 -14.48 -8.84 -3.09
N ALA A 62 -13.57 -9.62 -2.50
CA ALA A 62 -12.72 -10.61 -3.15
C ALA A 62 -12.88 -12.01 -2.52
N GLN A 63 -14.09 -12.60 -2.63
CA GLN A 63 -14.42 -14.01 -2.30
C GLN A 63 -14.20 -14.44 -0.82
N PRO A 64 -14.98 -15.40 -0.29
CA PRO A 64 -14.82 -15.91 1.07
C PRO A 64 -13.58 -16.83 1.15
N CYS A 65 -12.45 -16.29 1.61
CA CYS A 65 -11.24 -17.05 1.96
C CYS A 65 -11.26 -17.38 3.46
N SER A 66 -10.73 -18.54 3.85
CA SER A 66 -10.67 -18.91 5.27
C SER A 66 -9.75 -17.94 6.02
N SER A 67 -10.23 -17.40 7.14
CA SER A 67 -9.51 -16.41 7.94
C SER A 67 -8.14 -16.90 8.43
N ALA A 68 -7.94 -18.22 8.48
CA ALA A 68 -6.69 -18.85 8.89
C ALA A 68 -5.55 -18.63 7.89
N SER A 69 -5.82 -18.61 6.57
CA SER A 69 -4.73 -18.52 5.58
C SER A 69 -4.08 -17.13 5.54
N ILE A 70 -4.83 -16.08 5.86
CA ILE A 70 -4.38 -14.68 5.76
C ILE A 70 -3.73 -14.16 7.04
N ASN A 71 -3.81 -14.93 8.13
CA ASN A 71 -3.39 -14.48 9.45
C ASN A 71 -1.89 -14.24 9.59
N ASP A 72 -1.07 -14.99 8.85
CA ASP A 72 0.40 -14.88 8.88
C ASP A 72 0.93 -13.95 7.77
N VAL A 73 0.12 -12.98 7.34
CA VAL A 73 0.57 -11.92 6.43
C VAL A 73 1.32 -10.90 7.26
N ARG A 74 2.57 -10.63 6.87
CA ARG A 74 3.44 -9.69 7.57
C ARG A 74 2.91 -8.28 7.47
N VAL A 75 3.00 -7.58 8.59
CA VAL A 75 2.64 -6.17 8.70
C VAL A 75 3.66 -5.46 9.58
N ALA A 76 3.85 -4.17 9.35
CA ALA A 76 4.76 -3.36 10.14
C ALA A 76 4.20 -1.96 10.37
N TYR A 77 4.35 -1.46 11.59
CA TYR A 77 4.10 -0.06 11.90
C TYR A 77 5.34 0.75 11.53
N VAL A 78 5.17 1.80 10.75
CA VAL A 78 6.31 2.63 10.31
C VAL A 78 6.02 4.09 10.48
N GLU A 79 7.04 4.85 10.85
CA GLU A 79 6.98 6.30 10.94
C GLU A 79 7.74 6.88 9.74
N ILE A 80 7.01 7.52 8.83
CA ILE A 80 7.60 8.14 7.63
C ILE A 80 7.55 9.65 7.78
N SER A 81 8.56 10.37 7.30
CA SER A 81 8.57 11.83 7.37
C SER A 81 7.32 12.41 6.69
N THR A 82 6.72 13.42 7.32
CA THR A 82 5.52 14.07 6.77
C THR A 82 5.78 14.66 5.39
N ALA A 83 6.98 15.21 5.15
CA ALA A 83 7.38 15.72 3.84
C ALA A 83 7.31 14.63 2.74
N CYS A 84 7.84 13.44 3.00
CA CYS A 84 7.80 12.34 2.02
C CYS A 84 6.36 11.88 1.72
N VAL A 85 5.49 11.84 2.74
CA VAL A 85 4.09 11.46 2.55
C VAL A 85 3.32 12.55 1.79
N VAL A 86 3.53 13.82 2.12
CA VAL A 86 2.95 14.97 1.39
C VAL A 86 3.34 14.93 -0.07
N GLU A 87 4.62 14.76 -0.37
CA GLU A 87 5.11 14.68 -1.76
C GLU A 87 4.43 13.53 -2.54
N ALA A 88 4.24 12.37 -1.89
CA ALA A 88 3.52 11.25 -2.47
C ALA A 88 2.03 11.55 -2.72
N VAL A 89 1.36 12.24 -1.79
CA VAL A 89 -0.03 12.68 -1.92
C VAL A 89 -0.18 13.70 -3.05
N GLU A 90 0.70 14.70 -3.13
CA GLU A 90 0.69 15.71 -4.18
C GLU A 90 0.94 15.09 -5.56
N ARG A 91 1.91 14.18 -5.68
CA ARG A 91 2.12 13.40 -6.91
C ARG A 91 0.88 12.58 -7.29
N TYR A 92 0.16 12.03 -6.31
CA TYR A 92 -1.08 11.31 -6.56
C TYR A 92 -2.20 12.24 -7.05
N LEU A 93 -2.39 13.40 -6.42
CA LEU A 93 -3.44 14.35 -6.78
C LEU A 93 -3.21 14.92 -8.19
N THR A 94 -1.95 15.23 -8.53
CA THR A 94 -1.57 15.74 -9.85
C THR A 94 -1.67 14.69 -10.97
N SER A 95 -1.41 13.41 -10.68
CA SER A 95 -1.51 12.32 -11.67
C SER A 95 -2.92 11.76 -11.83
N GLY A 96 -3.71 11.70 -10.75
CA GLY A 96 -5.09 11.21 -10.77
C GLY A 96 -6.04 12.08 -11.60
N MET A 97 -5.80 13.39 -11.69
CA MET A 97 -6.63 14.32 -12.46
C MET A 97 -6.40 14.25 -13.98
N ARG A 98 -5.49 13.41 -14.47
CA ARG A 98 -5.21 13.26 -15.91
C ARG A 98 -5.83 12.03 -16.58
N SER A 99 -6.45 11.12 -15.82
CA SER A 99 -6.85 9.79 -16.32
C SER A 99 -8.35 9.56 -16.52
N GLU A 100 -9.21 10.54 -16.28
CA GLU A 100 -10.63 10.44 -16.64
C GLU A 100 -11.02 11.65 -17.50
N GLU A 101 -11.41 11.38 -18.74
CA GLU A 101 -11.81 12.34 -19.76
C GLU A 101 -12.94 13.26 -19.27
N LYS A 102 -12.60 14.51 -19.01
CA LYS A 102 -13.37 15.67 -19.44
C LYS A 102 -12.40 16.84 -19.50
N GLU A 103 -12.44 17.63 -20.57
CA GLU A 103 -11.83 18.96 -20.65
C GLU A 103 -12.35 19.80 -19.47
N ILE A 104 -11.68 19.68 -18.33
CA ILE A 104 -11.75 20.66 -17.26
C ILE A 104 -10.51 21.50 -17.46
N GLU A 105 -10.76 22.77 -17.73
CA GLU A 105 -9.81 23.90 -17.76
C GLU A 105 -8.45 23.58 -17.12
N PRO A 106 -7.33 23.83 -17.82
CA PRO A 106 -5.98 23.58 -17.31
C PRO A 106 -5.69 24.58 -16.18
N GLY A 107 -6.06 24.23 -14.94
CA GLY A 107 -5.85 25.17 -13.83
C GLY A 107 -6.14 24.67 -12.43
N LEU A 108 -7.01 23.69 -12.23
CA LEU A 108 -7.41 23.26 -10.88
C LEU A 108 -6.65 22.01 -10.45
N SER A 109 -5.33 22.16 -10.26
CA SER A 109 -4.60 21.24 -9.37
C SER A 109 -5.23 21.40 -7.99
N ALA A 110 -6.01 20.44 -7.52
CA ALA A 110 -6.62 20.53 -6.20
C ALA A 110 -5.50 20.64 -5.16
N SER A 111 -5.38 21.80 -4.51
CA SER A 111 -4.37 22.02 -3.48
C SER A 111 -4.63 21.06 -2.32
N LEU A 112 -3.59 20.73 -1.56
CA LEU A 112 -3.73 19.83 -0.42
C LEU A 112 -4.73 20.37 0.61
N GLU A 113 -4.80 21.70 0.76
CA GLU A 113 -5.78 22.41 1.59
C GLU A 113 -7.21 22.24 1.09
N THR A 114 -7.41 22.28 -0.23
CA THR A 114 -8.73 22.08 -0.85
C THR A 114 -9.26 20.67 -0.60
N VAL A 115 -8.36 19.68 -0.65
CA VAL A 115 -8.71 18.30 -0.31
C VAL A 115 -8.93 18.16 1.20
N ALA A 116 -8.10 18.79 2.03
CA ALA A 116 -8.24 18.76 3.49
C ALA A 116 -9.60 19.29 3.96
N ALA A 117 -10.14 20.33 3.31
CA ALA A 117 -11.44 20.92 3.62
C ALA A 117 -12.62 19.95 3.48
N GLN A 118 -12.45 18.83 2.77
CA GLN A 118 -13.48 17.81 2.60
C GLN A 118 -13.58 16.84 3.78
N PHE A 119 -12.59 16.86 4.69
CA PHE A 119 -12.53 15.94 5.82
C PHE A 119 -12.93 16.66 7.11
N ALA A 120 -13.80 16.02 7.89
CA ALA A 120 -14.16 16.52 9.20
C ALA A 120 -12.90 16.57 10.11
N PRO A 121 -12.74 17.64 10.92
CA PRO A 121 -11.69 17.71 11.92
C PRO A 121 -11.72 16.47 12.81
N THR A 122 -10.57 15.79 12.90
CA THR A 122 -10.46 14.56 13.69
C THR A 122 -9.48 14.78 14.84
N ALA A 123 -9.95 14.58 16.07
CA ALA A 123 -9.09 14.60 17.24
C ALA A 123 -8.28 13.30 17.30
N ILE A 124 -6.95 13.40 17.20
CA ILE A 124 -6.04 12.27 17.24
C ILE A 124 -5.08 12.45 18.42
N PRO A 125 -4.86 11.42 19.26
CA PRO A 125 -3.94 11.53 20.40
C PRO A 125 -2.50 11.85 19.93
N LEU A 126 -1.71 12.43 20.84
CA LEU A 126 -0.30 12.72 20.60
C LEU A 126 0.57 11.45 20.71
N VAL A 127 0.15 10.52 21.57
CA VAL A 127 0.79 9.20 21.78
C VAL A 127 -0.08 8.09 21.18
N ALA A 128 0.54 6.95 20.87
CA ALA A 128 -0.15 5.79 20.26
C ALA A 128 -0.98 6.18 19.02
N ARG A 129 -0.37 6.98 18.15
CA ARG A 129 -1.03 7.56 16.98
C ARG A 129 -1.50 6.44 16.03
N PRO A 130 -2.80 6.37 15.68
CA PRO A 130 -3.33 5.30 14.84
C PRO A 130 -2.82 5.43 13.39
N PRO A 131 -2.28 4.38 12.77
CA PRO A 131 -1.55 4.48 11.50
C PRO A 131 -2.46 4.63 10.28
N CYS A 132 -2.10 5.47 9.31
CA CYS A 132 -2.76 5.48 8.01
C CYS A 132 -2.45 4.19 7.24
N LEU A 133 -3.43 3.65 6.53
CA LEU A 133 -3.29 2.44 5.74
C LEU A 133 -3.13 2.79 4.27
N LEU A 134 -2.01 2.37 3.68
CA LEU A 134 -1.71 2.68 2.29
C LEU A 134 -2.49 1.76 1.32
N SER A 135 -2.87 2.30 0.17
CA SER A 135 -3.51 1.55 -0.91
C SER A 135 -2.44 0.90 -1.81
N PRO A 136 -2.49 -0.42 -2.03
CA PRO A 136 -1.56 -1.13 -2.92
C PRO A 136 -1.96 -1.05 -4.40
N GLY A 137 -2.71 -0.04 -4.81
CA GLY A 137 -3.28 0.02 -6.15
C GLY A 137 -3.54 1.46 -6.59
N LYS A 138 -4.71 1.72 -7.17
CA LYS A 138 -5.17 3.11 -7.36
C LYS A 138 -5.39 3.76 -5.99
N GLY A 139 -4.93 4.99 -5.84
CA GLY A 139 -5.01 5.71 -4.56
C GLY A 139 -3.73 5.64 -3.73
N ILE A 140 -3.62 6.56 -2.77
CA ILE A 140 -2.55 6.58 -1.78
C ILE A 140 -2.97 5.94 -0.45
N PHE A 141 -4.13 6.31 0.09
CA PHE A 141 -4.67 5.73 1.33
C PHE A 141 -5.88 4.84 1.03
N LEU A 142 -5.84 3.61 1.55
CA LEU A 142 -7.03 2.75 1.67
C LEU A 142 -7.90 3.24 2.84
N GLU A 143 -7.26 3.64 3.93
CA GLU A 143 -7.90 4.31 5.05
C GLU A 143 -6.93 5.31 5.69
N GLY A 144 -7.47 6.39 6.26
CA GLY A 144 -6.68 7.30 7.09
C GLY A 144 -6.47 8.68 6.49
N TRP A 145 -7.19 9.06 5.43
CA TRP A 145 -7.16 10.44 4.90
C TRP A 145 -7.39 11.50 5.98
N ALA A 146 -8.46 11.37 6.77
CA ALA A 146 -8.75 12.30 7.87
C ALA A 146 -7.61 12.33 8.91
N ARG A 147 -6.97 11.18 9.17
CA ARG A 147 -5.83 11.07 10.09
C ARG A 147 -4.58 11.75 9.53
N PHE A 148 -4.29 11.53 8.25
CA PHE A 148 -3.21 12.21 7.54
C PHE A 148 -3.37 13.74 7.63
N PHE A 149 -4.55 14.28 7.35
CA PHE A 149 -4.78 15.73 7.47
C PHE A 149 -4.72 16.24 8.91
N ALA A 150 -5.15 15.44 9.89
CA ALA A 150 -4.97 15.77 11.31
C ALA A 150 -3.49 15.86 11.70
N TYR A 151 -2.66 14.90 11.27
CA TYR A 151 -1.22 14.92 11.53
C TYR A 151 -0.51 16.07 10.81
N TRP A 152 -0.87 16.30 9.55
CA TRP A 152 -0.30 17.35 8.72
C TRP A 152 -0.63 18.75 9.27
N SER A 153 -1.89 19.01 9.61
CA SER A 153 -2.31 20.29 10.20
C SER A 153 -1.68 20.57 11.57
N ARG A 154 -1.43 19.51 12.37
CA ARG A 154 -0.69 19.60 13.64
C ARG A 154 0.83 19.79 13.46
N ARG A 155 1.33 19.71 12.22
CA ARG A 155 2.75 19.77 11.88
C ARG A 155 3.58 18.66 12.53
N ASP A 156 3.00 17.46 12.64
CA ASP A 156 3.72 16.29 13.08
C ASP A 156 4.91 16.04 12.14
N LYS A 157 6.08 15.68 12.69
CA LYS A 157 7.30 15.43 11.89
C LYS A 157 7.19 14.16 11.04
N THR A 158 6.44 13.20 11.53
CA THR A 158 6.24 11.89 10.89
C THR A 158 4.77 11.52 10.86
N ILE A 159 4.39 10.67 9.92
CA ILE A 159 3.08 10.07 9.77
C ILE A 159 3.22 8.57 10.09
N PRO A 160 2.43 8.05 11.04
CA PRO A 160 2.37 6.62 11.29
C PRO A 160 1.64 5.95 10.13
N LEU A 161 2.25 4.93 9.53
CA LEU A 161 1.68 4.13 8.46
C LEU A 161 1.68 2.66 8.85
N LEU A 162 0.70 1.92 8.33
CA LEU A 162 0.65 0.48 8.43
C LEU A 162 1.08 -0.12 7.09
N ALA A 163 2.27 -0.70 7.08
CA ALA A 163 2.76 -1.48 5.96
C ALA A 163 2.15 -2.89 6.00
N VAL A 164 1.68 -3.35 4.85
CA VAL A 164 1.10 -4.68 4.68
C VAL A 164 1.80 -5.33 3.50
N ASP A 165 2.16 -6.61 3.63
CA ASP A 165 2.68 -7.41 2.53
C ASP A 165 1.55 -7.78 1.56
N TRP A 166 1.15 -6.80 0.75
CA TRP A 166 0.05 -6.91 -0.19
C TRP A 166 0.23 -8.01 -1.25
N PRO A 167 1.43 -8.24 -1.83
CA PRO A 167 1.65 -9.37 -2.73
C PRO A 167 1.31 -10.71 -2.08
N VAL A 168 1.83 -10.97 -0.86
CA VAL A 168 1.55 -12.22 -0.13
C VAL A 168 0.06 -12.30 0.22
N LEU A 169 -0.56 -11.20 0.66
CA LEU A 169 -2.00 -11.18 0.94
C LEU A 169 -2.82 -11.56 -0.30
N TYR A 170 -2.53 -10.98 -1.47
CA TYR A 170 -3.25 -11.27 -2.70
C TYR A 170 -2.99 -12.68 -3.21
N GLU A 171 -1.76 -13.20 -3.12
CA GLU A 171 -1.44 -14.58 -3.46
C GLU A 171 -2.28 -15.56 -2.64
N ARG A 172 -2.37 -15.36 -1.32
CA ARG A 172 -3.18 -16.22 -0.44
C ARG A 172 -4.67 -16.14 -0.75
N LEU A 173 -5.17 -14.96 -1.10
CA LEU A 173 -6.55 -14.79 -1.57
C LEU A 173 -6.82 -15.55 -2.87
N THR A 174 -5.90 -15.51 -3.83
CA THR A 174 -6.03 -16.26 -5.09
C THR A 174 -5.96 -17.76 -4.88
N SER A 175 -5.09 -18.24 -3.99
CA SER A 175 -4.97 -19.67 -3.64
C SER A 175 -6.18 -20.21 -2.87
N CYS A 176 -6.83 -19.38 -2.05
CA CYS A 176 -8.13 -19.71 -1.45
C CYS A 176 -9.24 -19.88 -2.50
N ALA A 177 -9.28 -18.99 -3.50
CA ALA A 177 -10.32 -18.99 -4.51
C ALA A 177 -10.26 -20.21 -5.44
N SER A 178 -9.08 -20.79 -5.67
CA SER A 178 -8.93 -22.03 -6.43
C SER A 178 -9.37 -23.27 -5.63
N GLN A 179 -9.06 -23.34 -4.33
CA GLN A 179 -9.45 -24.46 -3.46
C GLN A 179 -10.97 -24.56 -3.24
N GLY A 180 -11.68 -23.42 -3.19
CA GLY A 180 -13.15 -23.39 -3.11
C GLY A 180 -13.85 -23.88 -4.39
N ARG A 181 -13.16 -23.92 -5.53
CA ARG A 181 -13.72 -24.42 -6.81
C ARG A 181 -13.52 -25.92 -7.00
N GLU A 182 -12.40 -26.48 -6.55
CA GLU A 182 -12.16 -27.94 -6.63
C GLU A 182 -13.10 -28.73 -5.71
N THR A 183 -13.33 -28.25 -4.49
CA THR A 183 -14.23 -28.92 -3.53
C THR A 183 -15.70 -28.93 -3.96
N ALA A 184 -16.14 -27.93 -4.72
CA ALA A 184 -17.50 -27.88 -5.28
C ALA A 184 -17.69 -28.86 -6.47
N ALA A 185 -16.63 -29.22 -7.17
CA ALA A 185 -16.69 -30.15 -8.30
C ALA A 185 -16.75 -31.63 -7.87
N ASP A 186 -16.23 -31.97 -6.69
CA ASP A 186 -16.21 -33.35 -6.18
C ASP A 186 -17.49 -33.78 -5.44
N THR A 187 -18.46 -32.88 -5.21
CA THR A 187 -19.74 -33.22 -4.56
C THR A 187 -20.83 -33.68 -5.56
N GLN A 188 -20.50 -33.82 -6.84
CA GLN A 188 -21.43 -34.24 -7.90
C GLN A 188 -21.14 -35.62 -8.51
N ARG A 189 -20.38 -36.49 -7.82
CA ARG A 189 -20.20 -37.89 -8.23
C ARG A 189 -20.88 -38.87 -7.29
#